data_AF-A0A0U1D3B8-F1
#
_entry.id   AF-A0A0U1D3B8-F1
#
_cell.length_a   1.000
_cell.length_b   1.000
_cell.length_c   1.000
_cell.angle_alpha   90.00
_cell.angle_beta   90.00
_cell.angle_gamma   90.00
#
_symmetry.space_group_name_H-M   'P 1'
#
loop_
_entity.id
_entity.type
_entity.pdbx_description
1 polymer ?
#
loop_
_entity_poly.entity_id
_entity_poly.type
_entity_poly.pdbx_seq_one_letter_code
_entity_poly.pdbx_strand_id
1 'polypeptide(L)'
;MSDQEITIGGGGFASATVGIPRVGVRDYFSMEHLWNARHNAQLCAEREAALVNEGFQGIDRAVRAFALGAILESVAFLEALVNSTWQDAADHDSATPNRNPRLEGLSEKSIVRLRELWRNDRVERSLAILDKYQVALTCVDQEPISLGEAPGQIVSAIILFRNDLLHFKPKVQWSDELHRLENRLRPHIAENPLLPNTNPWFPHHMLSASGATLAYEKSREFAEIWWQRMGFVWDEFKLYDEMVAKIPSSPKRPLNQAGGG
;
A
#
# COMPACT_ATOMS: atom_id res chain seq x y z
N MET A 1 8.12 -79.52 -20.25
CA MET A 1 8.36 -78.07 -20.45
C MET A 1 7.22 -77.52 -21.30
N SER A 2 6.14 -77.15 -20.63
CA SER A 2 4.97 -76.40 -21.12
C SER A 2 4.02 -76.41 -19.92
N ASP A 3 4.11 -75.40 -19.07
CA ASP A 3 3.10 -75.16 -18.04
C ASP A 3 2.18 -74.06 -18.56
N GLN A 4 0.93 -74.45 -18.79
CA GLN A 4 -0.15 -73.59 -19.19
C GLN A 4 -0.59 -72.70 -18.03
N GLU A 5 -0.90 -71.46 -18.38
CA GLU A 5 -1.48 -70.42 -17.54
C GLU A 5 -2.76 -70.88 -16.82
N ILE A 6 -2.80 -70.65 -15.51
CA ILE A 6 -4.06 -70.52 -14.77
C ILE A 6 -4.31 -69.02 -14.58
N THR A 7 -5.19 -68.48 -15.42
CA THR A 7 -5.75 -67.15 -15.26
C THR A 7 -6.78 -67.17 -14.13
N ILE A 8 -6.47 -66.52 -13.00
CA ILE A 8 -7.49 -66.11 -12.02
C ILE A 8 -7.56 -64.59 -12.04
N GLY A 9 -8.68 -64.08 -12.55
CA GLY A 9 -8.95 -62.67 -12.65
C GLY A 9 -9.33 -62.02 -11.32
N GLY A 10 -9.26 -60.68 -11.35
CA GLY A 10 -10.17 -59.81 -10.61
C GLY A 10 -9.79 -59.55 -9.15
N GLY A 11 -9.03 -58.48 -8.93
CA GLY A 11 -8.81 -57.93 -7.59
C GLY A 11 -7.95 -56.68 -7.63
N GLY A 12 -8.27 -55.73 -8.51
CA GLY A 12 -7.64 -54.41 -8.49
C GLY A 12 -8.02 -53.73 -7.18
N PHE A 13 -7.13 -53.76 -6.18
CA PHE A 13 -7.21 -52.87 -5.05
C PHE A 13 -7.01 -51.45 -5.59
N ALA A 14 -8.11 -50.72 -5.77
CA ALA A 14 -8.07 -49.28 -5.88
C ALA A 14 -7.49 -48.78 -4.55
N SER A 15 -6.19 -48.52 -4.53
CA SER A 15 -5.53 -47.78 -3.46
C SER A 15 -6.10 -46.37 -3.52
N ALA A 16 -7.18 -46.13 -2.78
CA ALA A 16 -7.63 -44.79 -2.47
C ALA A 16 -6.52 -44.13 -1.65
N THR A 17 -5.62 -43.43 -2.33
CA THR A 17 -4.82 -42.38 -1.68
C THR A 17 -5.81 -41.41 -1.09
N VAL A 18 -6.10 -41.57 0.20
CA VAL A 18 -6.79 -40.58 1.01
C VAL A 18 -5.87 -39.37 1.01
N GLY A 19 -6.10 -38.46 0.07
CA GLY A 19 -5.38 -37.21 0.01
C GLY A 19 -5.61 -36.48 1.32
N ILE A 20 -4.54 -36.17 2.05
CA ILE A 20 -4.61 -35.35 3.25
C ILE A 20 -5.22 -34.00 2.81
N PRO A 21 -6.36 -33.56 3.39
CA PRO A 21 -6.97 -32.30 3.02
C PRO A 21 -5.95 -31.17 3.27
N ARG A 22 -5.68 -30.38 2.24
CA ARG A 22 -4.79 -29.22 2.33
C ARG A 22 -5.62 -28.01 2.72
N VAL A 23 -5.30 -27.42 3.87
CA VAL A 23 -5.84 -26.12 4.29
C VAL A 23 -4.85 -25.04 3.88
N GLY A 24 -5.31 -24.04 3.14
CA GLY A 24 -4.53 -22.86 2.78
C GLY A 24 -5.21 -21.61 3.33
N VAL A 25 -4.41 -20.64 3.76
CA VAL A 25 -4.86 -19.30 4.16
C VAL A 25 -4.32 -18.31 3.13
N ARG A 26 -5.13 -17.30 2.77
CA ARG A 26 -4.70 -16.21 1.91
C ARG A 26 -4.60 -14.93 2.74
N ASP A 27 -3.39 -14.39 2.80
CA ASP A 27 -3.11 -13.13 3.49
C ASP A 27 -3.15 -11.95 2.51
N TYR A 28 -3.69 -10.83 2.99
CA TYR A 28 -3.79 -9.57 2.25
C TYR A 28 -3.07 -8.52 3.06
N PHE A 29 -1.92 -8.06 2.58
CA PHE A 29 -1.03 -7.14 3.33
C PHE A 29 -1.34 -5.65 3.10
N SER A 30 -2.35 -5.33 2.29
CA SER A 30 -2.73 -3.95 1.97
C SER A 30 -3.00 -3.15 3.24
N MET A 31 -3.85 -3.65 4.14
CA MET A 31 -4.28 -2.91 5.32
C MET A 31 -3.21 -2.85 6.41
N GLU A 32 -2.32 -3.83 6.48
CA GLU A 32 -1.13 -3.82 7.33
C GLU A 32 -0.17 -2.70 6.90
N HIS A 33 0.06 -2.56 5.59
CA HIS A 33 0.86 -1.44 5.07
C HIS A 33 0.19 -0.09 5.33
N LEU A 34 -1.14 0.00 5.17
CA LEU A 34 -1.88 1.23 5.49
C LEU A 34 -1.77 1.60 6.98
N TRP A 35 -1.86 0.58 7.85
CA TRP A 35 -1.67 0.74 9.30
C TRP A 35 -0.27 1.22 9.63
N ASN A 36 0.76 0.58 9.08
CA ASN A 36 2.15 0.96 9.30
C ASN A 36 2.43 2.37 8.81
N ALA A 37 1.86 2.78 7.68
CA ALA A 37 1.98 4.13 7.15
C ALA A 37 1.41 5.15 8.15
N ARG A 38 0.18 4.92 8.62
CA ARG A 38 -0.48 5.74 9.65
C ARG A 38 0.34 5.81 10.94
N HIS A 39 0.76 4.66 11.44
CA HIS A 39 1.47 4.57 12.72
C HIS A 39 2.82 5.31 12.66
N ASN A 40 3.58 5.13 11.58
CA ASN A 40 4.83 5.86 11.38
C ASN A 40 4.59 7.37 11.24
N ALA A 41 3.54 7.81 10.55
CA ALA A 41 3.20 9.24 10.49
C ALA A 41 2.90 9.82 11.88
N GLN A 42 2.18 9.07 12.73
CA GLN A 42 1.91 9.45 14.12
C GLN A 42 3.19 9.55 14.96
N LEU A 43 4.05 8.52 14.92
CA LEU A 43 5.33 8.54 15.64
C LEU A 43 6.25 9.68 15.16
N CYS A 44 6.22 9.98 13.86
CA CYS A 44 6.94 11.11 13.28
C CYS A 44 6.46 12.43 13.88
N ALA A 45 5.14 12.67 13.89
CA ALA A 45 4.53 13.87 14.46
C ALA A 45 4.78 14.02 15.97
N GLU A 46 4.63 12.93 16.73
CA GLU A 46 4.90 12.93 18.17
C GLU A 46 6.36 13.28 18.49
N ARG A 47 7.31 12.69 17.74
CA ARG A 47 8.73 12.95 17.93
C ARG A 47 9.11 14.37 17.50
N GLU A 48 8.61 14.84 16.36
CA GLU A 48 8.85 16.20 15.87
C GLU A 48 8.33 17.23 16.87
N ALA A 49 7.09 17.08 17.36
CA ALA A 49 6.50 17.97 18.35
C ALA A 49 7.28 17.97 19.68
N ALA A 50 7.74 16.81 20.16
CA ALA A 50 8.58 16.72 21.36
C ALA A 50 9.89 17.51 21.19
N LEU A 51 10.56 17.38 20.05
CA LEU A 51 11.80 18.09 19.74
C LEU A 51 11.62 19.61 19.63
N VAL A 52 10.52 20.06 19.01
CA VAL A 52 10.16 21.49 18.97
C VAL A 52 9.98 22.02 20.39
N ASN A 53 9.27 21.30 21.27
CA ASN A 53 9.08 21.71 22.66
C ASN A 53 10.39 21.74 23.47
N GLU A 54 11.37 20.90 23.11
CA GLU A 54 12.72 20.91 23.68
C GLU A 54 13.61 22.03 23.10
N GLY A 55 13.13 22.78 22.10
CA GLY A 55 13.90 23.80 21.39
C GLY A 55 14.98 23.23 20.47
N PHE A 56 14.91 21.94 20.12
CA PHE A 56 15.86 21.32 19.22
C PHE A 56 15.67 21.80 17.78
N GLN A 57 16.79 22.12 17.13
CA GLN A 57 16.86 22.42 15.69
C GLN A 57 17.94 21.56 15.04
N GLY A 58 17.60 20.92 13.93
CA GLY A 58 18.50 20.06 13.18
C GLY A 58 17.84 18.78 12.69
N ILE A 59 18.69 17.89 12.16
CA ILE A 59 18.25 16.60 11.65
C ILE A 59 18.18 15.58 12.79
N ASP A 60 16.97 15.22 13.19
CA ASP A 60 16.74 14.06 14.06
C ASP A 60 16.56 12.78 13.22
N ARG A 61 17.25 11.71 13.63
CA ARG A 61 17.27 10.45 12.89
C ARG A 61 15.98 9.65 13.08
N ALA A 62 15.31 9.75 14.22
CA ALA A 62 14.05 9.06 14.47
C ALA A 62 12.91 9.69 13.68
N VAL A 63 12.81 11.03 13.63
CA VAL A 63 11.86 11.74 12.75
C VAL A 63 12.03 11.29 11.31
N ARG A 64 13.28 11.28 10.80
CA ARG A 64 13.54 10.80 9.44
C ARG A 64 13.16 9.34 9.23
N ALA A 65 13.48 8.47 10.18
CA ALA A 65 13.15 7.04 10.08
C ALA A 65 11.64 6.82 10.02
N PHE A 66 10.87 7.50 10.88
CA PHE A 66 9.41 7.43 10.87
C PHE A 66 8.81 8.04 9.59
N ALA A 67 9.31 9.19 9.12
CA ALA A 67 8.86 9.76 7.86
C ALA A 67 9.11 8.82 6.67
N LEU A 68 10.32 8.24 6.58
CA LEU A 68 10.64 7.25 5.55
C LEU A 68 9.73 6.02 5.65
N GLY A 69 9.54 5.48 6.85
CA GLY A 69 8.65 4.35 7.08
C GLY A 69 7.23 4.64 6.59
N ALA A 70 6.68 5.81 6.93
CA ALA A 70 5.35 6.21 6.48
C ALA A 70 5.24 6.25 4.95
N ILE A 71 6.22 6.85 4.27
CA ILE A 71 6.24 6.97 2.81
C ILE A 71 6.36 5.61 2.12
N LEU A 72 7.28 4.77 2.59
CA LEU A 72 7.51 3.45 2.00
C LEU A 72 6.26 2.56 2.15
N GLU A 73 5.68 2.55 3.35
CA GLU A 73 4.48 1.77 3.66
C GLU A 73 3.25 2.29 2.90
N SER A 74 3.11 3.61 2.70
CA SER A 74 2.03 4.17 1.86
C SER A 74 2.08 3.66 0.42
N VAL A 75 3.27 3.57 -0.17
CA VAL A 75 3.42 3.06 -1.55
C VAL A 75 3.25 1.54 -1.59
N ALA A 76 3.74 0.82 -0.59
CA ALA A 76 3.53 -0.62 -0.47
C ALA A 76 2.03 -0.96 -0.32
N PHE A 77 1.27 -0.15 0.43
CA PHE A 77 -0.18 -0.26 0.52
C PHE A 77 -0.84 -0.16 -0.86
N LEU A 78 -0.53 0.88 -1.63
CA LEU A 78 -1.11 1.07 -2.97
C LEU A 78 -0.78 -0.11 -3.89
N GLU A 79 0.46 -0.57 -3.85
CA GLU A 79 0.91 -1.69 -4.67
C GLU A 79 0.21 -3.00 -4.25
N ALA A 80 0.12 -3.28 -2.95
CA ALA A 80 -0.53 -4.48 -2.42
C ALA A 80 -2.03 -4.49 -2.73
N LEU A 81 -2.74 -3.36 -2.53
CA LEU A 81 -4.19 -3.26 -2.73
C LEU A 81 -4.60 -3.54 -4.18
N VAL A 82 -3.90 -2.90 -5.13
CA VAL A 82 -4.24 -3.10 -6.53
C VAL A 82 -3.87 -4.52 -6.97
N ASN A 83 -2.70 -5.03 -6.56
CA ASN A 83 -2.27 -6.40 -6.89
C ASN A 83 -3.23 -7.45 -6.33
N SER A 84 -3.70 -7.31 -5.08
CA SER A 84 -4.65 -8.26 -4.49
C SER A 84 -5.97 -8.29 -5.24
N THR A 85 -6.44 -7.13 -5.72
CA THR A 85 -7.67 -7.04 -6.53
C THR A 85 -7.51 -7.76 -7.87
N TRP A 86 -6.40 -7.53 -8.56
CA TRP A 86 -6.09 -8.22 -9.82
C TRP A 86 -5.95 -9.73 -9.61
N GLN A 87 -5.27 -10.14 -8.54
CA GLN A 87 -5.10 -11.54 -8.20
C GLN A 87 -6.43 -12.23 -7.83
N ASP A 88 -7.30 -11.54 -7.10
CA ASP A 88 -8.63 -12.05 -6.78
C ASP A 88 -9.47 -12.28 -8.04
N ALA A 89 -9.40 -11.38 -9.03
CA ALA A 89 -10.04 -11.58 -10.33
C ALA A 89 -9.42 -12.73 -11.13
N ALA A 90 -8.08 -12.86 -11.08
CA ALA A 90 -7.36 -13.91 -11.79
C ALA A 90 -7.68 -15.33 -11.30
N ASP A 91 -7.91 -15.44 -10.00
CA ASP A 91 -8.25 -16.68 -9.30
C ASP A 91 -9.75 -16.96 -9.23
N HIS A 92 -10.60 -15.99 -9.56
CA HIS A 92 -12.05 -16.19 -9.64
C HIS A 92 -12.37 -17.27 -10.67
N ASP A 93 -13.09 -18.31 -10.26
CA ASP A 93 -13.61 -19.35 -11.14
C ASP A 93 -15.14 -19.24 -11.20
N SER A 94 -15.66 -18.89 -12.37
CA SER A 94 -17.10 -18.74 -12.60
C SER A 94 -17.87 -20.06 -12.54
N ALA A 95 -17.19 -21.20 -12.58
CA ALA A 95 -17.79 -22.52 -12.39
C ALA A 95 -17.96 -22.89 -10.91
N THR A 96 -17.29 -22.18 -9.99
CA THR A 96 -17.44 -22.43 -8.56
C THR A 96 -18.69 -21.74 -8.00
N PRO A 97 -19.50 -22.42 -7.17
CA PRO A 97 -20.74 -21.85 -6.63
C PRO A 97 -20.50 -20.69 -5.66
N ASN A 98 -19.29 -20.57 -5.09
CA ASN A 98 -18.93 -19.50 -4.16
C ASN A 98 -18.13 -18.42 -4.89
N ARG A 99 -18.82 -17.36 -5.30
CA ARG A 99 -18.18 -16.15 -5.81
C ARG A 99 -17.28 -15.53 -4.75
N ASN A 100 -16.09 -15.07 -5.14
CA ASN A 100 -15.19 -14.35 -4.24
C ASN A 100 -15.90 -13.07 -3.71
N PRO A 101 -16.16 -12.95 -2.39
CA PRO A 101 -16.87 -11.80 -1.83
C PRO A 101 -16.13 -10.47 -2.04
N ARG A 102 -14.79 -10.50 -2.21
CA ARG A 102 -13.99 -9.30 -2.50
C ARG A 102 -14.23 -8.73 -3.90
N LEU A 103 -14.84 -9.50 -4.80
CA LEU A 103 -15.22 -9.05 -6.15
C LEU A 103 -16.71 -8.74 -6.26
N GLU A 104 -17.44 -8.72 -5.15
CA GLU A 104 -18.85 -8.36 -5.13
C GLU A 104 -19.04 -6.91 -5.58
N GLY A 105 -20.01 -6.68 -6.47
CA GLY A 105 -20.24 -5.40 -7.14
C GLY A 105 -19.75 -5.36 -8.59
N LEU A 106 -18.73 -6.14 -8.94
CA LEU A 106 -18.27 -6.22 -10.33
C LEU A 106 -19.20 -7.06 -11.21
N SER A 107 -19.21 -6.81 -12.53
CA SER A 107 -19.84 -7.72 -13.48
C SER A 107 -18.93 -8.90 -13.81
N GLU A 108 -19.47 -10.06 -14.19
CA GLU A 108 -18.64 -11.20 -14.62
C GLU A 108 -17.78 -10.83 -15.84
N LYS A 109 -18.30 -10.00 -16.75
CA LYS A 109 -17.52 -9.49 -17.91
C LYS A 109 -16.29 -8.70 -17.46
N SER A 110 -16.47 -7.84 -16.45
CA SER A 110 -15.40 -7.04 -15.87
C SER A 110 -14.34 -7.92 -15.21
N ILE A 111 -14.77 -8.92 -14.43
CA ILE A 111 -13.86 -9.88 -13.79
C ILE A 111 -13.08 -10.68 -14.83
N VAL A 112 -13.73 -11.14 -15.91
CA VAL A 112 -13.04 -11.82 -17.02
C VAL A 112 -11.99 -10.93 -17.66
N ARG A 113 -12.28 -9.64 -17.94
CA ARG A 113 -11.28 -8.73 -18.52
C ARG A 113 -10.07 -8.55 -17.60
N LEU A 114 -10.31 -8.36 -16.29
CA LEU A 114 -9.24 -8.27 -15.29
C LEU A 114 -8.39 -9.55 -15.27
N ARG A 115 -9.05 -10.72 -15.22
CA ARG A 115 -8.40 -12.03 -15.22
C ARG A 115 -7.50 -12.23 -16.44
N GLU A 116 -8.05 -12.02 -17.64
CA GLU A 116 -7.31 -12.29 -18.89
C GLU A 116 -6.11 -11.36 -19.06
N LEU A 117 -6.22 -10.10 -18.63
CA LEU A 117 -5.09 -9.18 -18.63
C LEU A 117 -4.04 -9.57 -17.58
N TRP A 118 -4.45 -9.96 -16.37
CA TRP A 118 -3.51 -10.35 -15.31
C TRP A 118 -2.75 -11.64 -15.63
N ARG A 119 -3.40 -12.61 -16.27
CA ARG A 119 -2.78 -13.89 -16.69
C ARG A 119 -1.73 -13.73 -17.79
N ASN A 120 -1.61 -12.54 -18.37
CA ASN A 120 -0.50 -12.24 -19.26
C ASN A 120 0.69 -11.78 -18.41
N ASP A 121 1.68 -12.65 -18.22
CA ASP A 121 2.90 -12.38 -17.43
C ASP A 121 3.59 -11.05 -17.79
N ARG A 122 3.49 -10.62 -19.06
CA ARG A 122 4.04 -9.33 -19.48
C ARG A 122 3.29 -8.18 -18.81
N VAL A 123 1.96 -8.24 -18.77
CA VAL A 123 1.10 -7.21 -18.17
C VAL A 123 1.25 -7.19 -16.64
N GLU A 124 1.21 -8.35 -15.99
CA GLU A 124 1.39 -8.49 -14.54
C GLU A 124 2.68 -7.80 -14.05
N ARG A 125 3.79 -8.03 -14.76
CA ARG A 125 5.12 -7.57 -14.37
C ARG A 125 5.51 -6.19 -14.90
N SER A 126 4.89 -5.72 -15.99
CA SER A 126 5.33 -4.48 -16.64
C SER A 126 4.55 -3.23 -16.23
N LEU A 127 3.33 -3.37 -15.71
CA LEU A 127 2.52 -2.20 -15.35
C LEU A 127 3.08 -1.52 -14.09
N ALA A 128 3.31 -0.22 -14.19
CA ALA A 128 3.59 0.58 -13.01
C ALA A 128 2.34 0.62 -12.10
N ILE A 129 2.54 0.92 -10.81
CA ILE A 129 1.47 0.90 -9.80
C ILE A 129 0.25 1.68 -10.28
N LEU A 130 0.41 2.95 -10.68
CA LEU A 130 -0.71 3.78 -11.12
C LEU A 130 -1.37 3.27 -12.39
N ASP A 131 -0.62 2.65 -13.30
CA ASP A 131 -1.19 2.04 -14.51
C ASP A 131 -2.10 0.86 -14.15
N LYS A 132 -1.73 0.05 -13.15
CA LYS A 132 -2.61 -1.04 -12.64
C LYS A 132 -3.95 -0.49 -12.15
N TYR A 133 -3.95 0.67 -11.48
CA TYR A 133 -5.17 1.34 -11.04
C TYR A 133 -6.03 1.83 -12.23
N GLN A 134 -5.41 2.53 -13.19
CA GLN A 134 -6.14 3.09 -14.34
C GLN A 134 -6.67 2.00 -15.27
N VAL A 135 -5.87 0.98 -15.57
CA VAL A 135 -6.28 -0.14 -16.42
C VAL A 135 -7.40 -0.94 -15.76
N ALA A 136 -7.38 -1.11 -14.44
CA ALA A 136 -8.48 -1.77 -13.73
C ALA A 136 -9.80 -1.01 -13.90
N LEU A 137 -9.79 0.33 -13.77
CA LEU A 137 -10.97 1.17 -14.04
C LEU A 137 -11.47 1.01 -15.47
N THR A 138 -10.56 0.96 -16.45
CA THR A 138 -10.94 0.70 -17.85
C THR A 138 -11.60 -0.68 -18.01
N CYS A 139 -11.12 -1.70 -17.31
CA CYS A 139 -11.71 -3.05 -17.38
C CYS A 139 -13.15 -3.11 -16.87
N VAL A 140 -13.47 -2.25 -15.89
CA VAL A 140 -14.81 -2.15 -15.29
C VAL A 140 -15.68 -1.06 -15.92
N ASP A 141 -15.26 -0.51 -17.08
CA ASP A 141 -15.94 0.56 -17.82
C ASP A 141 -16.15 1.85 -16.99
N GLN A 142 -15.14 2.22 -16.20
CA GLN A 142 -15.15 3.41 -15.34
C GLN A 142 -14.07 4.42 -15.76
N GLU A 143 -14.34 5.69 -15.49
CA GLU A 143 -13.44 6.79 -15.82
C GLU A 143 -12.14 6.73 -15.00
N PRO A 144 -10.96 6.90 -15.63
CA PRO A 144 -9.67 7.02 -14.96
C PRO A 144 -9.66 8.13 -13.89
N ILE A 145 -8.83 7.94 -12.85
CA ILE A 145 -8.57 8.99 -11.86
C ILE A 145 -7.58 9.98 -12.47
N SER A 146 -7.87 11.26 -12.31
CA SER A 146 -6.98 12.33 -12.76
C SER A 146 -5.65 12.30 -12.03
N LEU A 147 -4.56 12.14 -12.78
CA LEU A 147 -3.19 12.19 -12.27
C LEU A 147 -2.58 13.61 -12.35
N GLY A 148 -3.34 14.58 -12.89
CA GLY A 148 -2.95 15.98 -13.00
C GLY A 148 -3.34 16.83 -11.78
N GLU A 149 -4.21 16.31 -10.92
CA GLU A 149 -4.72 16.98 -9.72
C GLU A 149 -4.66 16.07 -8.49
N ALA A 150 -4.90 16.61 -7.30
CA ALA A 150 -4.95 15.82 -6.08
C ALA A 150 -6.20 14.89 -6.06
N PRO A 151 -6.09 13.66 -5.53
CA PRO A 151 -4.89 13.08 -4.90
C PRO A 151 -3.90 12.44 -5.90
N GLY A 152 -4.28 12.19 -7.15
CA GLY A 152 -3.47 11.44 -8.13
C GLY A 152 -2.10 12.05 -8.42
N GLN A 153 -2.00 13.37 -8.56
CA GLN A 153 -0.74 14.09 -8.77
C GLN A 153 0.22 13.92 -7.59
N ILE A 154 -0.31 14.00 -6.37
CA ILE A 154 0.48 13.88 -5.14
C ILE A 154 0.97 12.43 -4.98
N VAL A 155 0.10 11.44 -5.17
CA VAL A 155 0.48 10.01 -5.13
C VAL A 155 1.53 9.68 -6.19
N SER A 156 1.39 10.21 -7.41
CA SER A 156 2.43 10.09 -8.44
C SER A 156 3.79 10.62 -7.97
N ALA A 157 3.80 11.79 -7.31
CA ALA A 157 5.03 12.35 -6.75
C ALA A 157 5.59 11.52 -5.58
N ILE A 158 4.74 10.96 -4.71
CA ILE A 158 5.16 10.08 -3.61
C ILE A 158 5.77 8.77 -4.14
N ILE A 159 5.18 8.16 -5.16
CA ILE A 159 5.73 6.95 -5.80
C ILE A 159 7.10 7.24 -6.42
N LEU A 160 7.23 8.38 -7.11
CA LEU A 160 8.53 8.81 -7.63
C LEU A 160 9.54 9.05 -6.51
N PHE A 161 9.11 9.63 -5.38
CA PHE A 161 9.98 9.83 -4.23
C PHE A 161 10.46 8.51 -3.64
N ARG A 162 9.56 7.54 -3.46
CA ARG A 162 9.91 6.17 -3.03
C ARG A 162 10.98 5.57 -3.95
N ASN A 163 10.80 5.69 -5.25
CA ASN A 163 11.76 5.16 -6.23
C ASN A 163 13.12 5.86 -6.11
N ASP A 164 13.13 7.18 -5.92
CA ASP A 164 14.36 7.95 -5.71
C ASP A 164 15.08 7.57 -4.40
N LEU A 165 14.34 7.18 -3.35
CA LEU A 165 14.90 6.68 -2.09
C LEU A 165 15.50 5.27 -2.22
N LEU A 166 14.82 4.35 -2.92
CA LEU A 166 15.28 2.96 -3.06
C LEU A 166 16.39 2.79 -4.09
N HIS A 167 16.39 3.59 -5.15
CA HIS A 167 17.39 3.57 -6.22
C HIS A 167 18.32 4.78 -6.15
N PHE A 168 18.54 5.29 -4.94
CA PHE A 168 19.26 6.53 -4.70
C PHE A 168 20.67 6.49 -5.29
N LYS A 169 20.97 7.46 -6.14
CA LYS A 169 22.33 7.75 -6.60
C LYS A 169 22.73 9.08 -5.99
N PRO A 170 23.78 9.13 -5.16
CA PRO A 170 24.28 10.38 -4.60
C PRO A 170 24.55 11.38 -5.72
N LYS A 171 24.03 12.60 -5.57
CA LYS A 171 24.23 13.72 -6.50
C LYS A 171 24.48 14.99 -5.69
N VAL A 172 25.24 15.91 -6.27
CA VAL A 172 25.30 17.28 -5.74
C VAL A 172 23.95 17.94 -6.04
N GLN A 173 23.35 18.53 -5.02
CA GLN A 173 22.14 19.34 -5.16
C GLN A 173 22.52 20.78 -4.87
N TRP A 174 22.44 21.63 -5.88
CA TRP A 174 22.72 23.05 -5.75
C TRP A 174 21.49 23.77 -5.20
N SER A 175 21.72 24.82 -4.40
CA SER A 175 20.66 25.56 -3.69
C SER A 175 19.77 26.41 -4.60
N ASP A 176 20.21 26.66 -5.82
CA ASP A 176 19.53 27.40 -6.88
C ASP A 176 18.79 26.49 -7.87
N GLU A 177 18.93 25.17 -7.74
CA GLU A 177 18.24 24.17 -8.56
C GLU A 177 17.05 23.55 -7.81
N LEU A 178 15.84 23.74 -8.34
CA LEU A 178 14.62 23.11 -7.81
C LEU A 178 14.63 21.61 -8.10
N HIS A 179 14.44 20.80 -7.07
CA HIS A 179 14.26 19.37 -7.26
C HIS A 179 12.94 19.09 -8.00
N ARG A 180 12.93 18.17 -8.97
CA ARG A 180 11.74 17.87 -9.80
C ARG A 180 10.47 17.54 -9.00
N LEU A 181 10.62 16.99 -7.80
CA LEU A 181 9.51 16.63 -6.90
C LEU A 181 9.05 17.81 -6.03
N GLU A 182 9.92 18.80 -5.80
CA GLU A 182 9.64 19.94 -4.95
C GLU A 182 8.44 20.74 -5.47
N ASN A 183 8.41 21.07 -6.77
CA ASN A 183 7.30 21.82 -7.36
C ASN A 183 5.93 21.15 -7.19
N ARG A 184 5.91 19.81 -7.11
CA ARG A 184 4.66 19.04 -6.96
C ARG A 184 4.24 18.86 -5.51
N LEU A 185 5.19 18.84 -4.57
CA LEU A 185 4.94 18.49 -3.18
C LEU A 185 4.91 19.71 -2.27
N ARG A 186 5.72 20.74 -2.55
CA ARG A 186 5.86 21.94 -1.72
C ARG A 186 4.53 22.65 -1.44
N PRO A 187 3.58 22.78 -2.38
CA PRO A 187 2.27 23.39 -2.08
C PRO A 187 1.42 22.62 -1.06
N HIS A 188 1.77 21.37 -0.77
CA HIS A 188 0.98 20.45 0.07
C HIS A 188 1.68 20.07 1.37
N ILE A 189 2.90 20.57 1.60
CA ILE A 189 3.73 20.22 2.75
C ILE A 189 3.98 21.47 3.57
N ALA A 190 3.63 21.41 4.86
CA ALA A 190 3.98 22.44 5.82
C ALA A 190 5.50 22.47 6.02
N GLU A 191 6.04 23.64 6.38
CA GLU A 191 7.47 23.74 6.67
C GLU A 191 7.88 22.83 7.83
N ASN A 192 9.08 22.25 7.74
CA ASN A 192 9.63 21.41 8.80
C ASN A 192 10.10 22.32 9.96
N PRO A 193 9.46 22.28 11.14
CA PRO A 193 9.76 23.20 12.22
C PRO A 193 11.15 22.97 12.85
N LEU A 194 11.75 21.79 12.67
CA LEU A 194 13.10 21.48 13.16
C LEU A 194 14.20 22.04 12.25
N LEU A 195 13.83 22.45 11.04
CA LEU A 195 14.74 22.83 9.97
C LEU A 195 14.27 24.14 9.30
N PRO A 196 14.04 25.23 10.05
CA PRO A 196 13.55 26.48 9.48
C PRO A 196 14.57 27.04 8.48
N ASN A 197 14.08 27.54 7.34
CA ASN A 197 14.91 28.12 6.27
C ASN A 197 15.96 27.15 5.67
N THR A 198 15.74 25.83 5.75
CA THR A 198 16.69 24.86 5.19
C THR A 198 16.72 24.91 3.66
N ASN A 199 17.94 24.98 3.11
CA ASN A 199 18.21 24.91 1.68
C ASN A 199 19.31 23.85 1.43
N PRO A 200 19.09 22.81 0.61
CA PRO A 200 17.89 22.55 -0.19
C PRO A 200 16.64 22.16 0.61
N TRP A 201 15.46 22.57 0.12
CA TRP A 201 14.16 22.21 0.72
C TRP A 201 13.92 20.69 0.65
N PHE A 202 14.24 20.09 -0.49
CA PHE A 202 14.18 18.65 -0.70
C PHE A 202 15.51 17.98 -0.30
N PRO A 203 15.52 16.81 0.37
CA PRO A 203 14.36 16.05 0.85
C PRO A 203 13.90 16.46 2.26
N HIS A 204 14.50 17.49 2.86
CA HIS A 204 14.38 17.83 4.29
C HIS A 204 12.95 18.08 4.76
N HIS A 205 12.13 18.75 3.95
CA HIS A 205 10.74 19.01 4.28
C HIS A 205 9.82 17.82 4.01
N MET A 206 10.14 16.98 3.02
CA MET A 206 9.40 15.73 2.77
C MET A 206 9.68 14.67 3.87
N LEU A 207 10.86 14.71 4.47
CA LEU A 207 11.25 13.83 5.58
C LEU A 207 10.91 14.46 6.94
N SER A 208 9.67 14.93 7.07
CA SER A 208 9.09 15.56 8.27
C SER A 208 7.75 14.90 8.63
N ALA A 209 7.14 15.31 9.74
CA ALA A 209 5.78 14.89 10.09
C ALA A 209 4.77 15.25 9.01
N SER A 210 4.87 16.44 8.41
CA SER A 210 3.96 16.87 7.35
C SER A 210 4.08 16.00 6.09
N GLY A 211 5.29 15.64 5.68
CA GLY A 211 5.49 14.75 4.53
C GLY A 211 5.02 13.33 4.78
N ALA A 212 5.21 12.82 6.00
CA ALA A 212 4.71 11.51 6.43
C ALA A 212 3.18 11.44 6.40
N THR A 213 2.52 12.43 6.99
CA THR A 213 1.05 12.55 7.01
C THR A 213 0.50 12.68 5.59
N LEU A 214 1.07 13.56 4.77
CA LEU A 214 0.64 13.73 3.38
C LEU A 214 0.71 12.41 2.61
N ALA A 215 1.79 11.65 2.78
CA ALA A 215 1.97 10.37 2.11
C ALA A 215 0.91 9.35 2.50
N TYR A 216 0.58 9.24 3.79
CA TYR A 216 -0.49 8.38 4.29
C TYR A 216 -1.87 8.83 3.77
N GLU A 217 -2.24 10.08 4.00
CA GLU A 217 -3.58 10.59 3.72
C GLU A 217 -3.91 10.54 2.23
N LYS A 218 -2.99 10.99 1.37
CA LYS A 218 -3.25 11.04 -0.08
C LYS A 218 -3.20 9.68 -0.75
N SER A 219 -2.42 8.74 -0.22
CA SER A 219 -2.45 7.35 -0.70
C SER A 219 -3.77 6.69 -0.31
N ARG A 220 -4.24 6.87 0.93
CA ARG A 220 -5.54 6.40 1.38
C ARG A 220 -6.69 6.99 0.55
N GLU A 221 -6.73 8.32 0.41
CA GLU A 221 -7.77 9.03 -0.35
C GLU A 221 -7.82 8.56 -1.81
N PHE A 222 -6.67 8.43 -2.47
CA PHE A 222 -6.61 7.91 -3.84
C PHE A 222 -7.17 6.49 -3.94
N ALA A 223 -6.81 5.62 -2.99
CA ALA A 223 -7.27 4.25 -2.96
C ALA A 223 -8.77 4.12 -2.66
N GLU A 224 -9.31 4.94 -1.76
CA GLU A 224 -10.75 5.02 -1.46
C GLU A 224 -11.55 5.47 -2.69
N ILE A 225 -11.10 6.52 -3.39
CA ILE A 225 -11.74 6.97 -4.63
C ILE A 225 -11.73 5.85 -5.68
N TRP A 226 -10.59 5.17 -5.83
CA TRP A 226 -10.50 4.05 -6.76
C TRP A 226 -11.44 2.90 -6.38
N TRP A 227 -11.46 2.52 -5.10
CA TRP A 227 -12.30 1.44 -4.59
C TRP A 227 -13.79 1.72 -4.83
N GLN A 228 -14.22 2.95 -4.55
CA GLN A 228 -15.59 3.39 -4.85
C GLN A 228 -15.90 3.35 -6.34
N ARG A 229 -14.99 3.83 -7.19
CA ARG A 229 -15.17 3.79 -8.65
C ARG A 229 -15.20 2.37 -9.21
N MET A 230 -14.41 1.46 -8.66
CA MET A 230 -14.48 0.04 -9.02
C MET A 230 -15.86 -0.56 -8.74
N GLY A 231 -16.63 0.01 -7.81
CA GLY A 231 -17.99 -0.42 -7.52
C GLY A 231 -18.06 -1.62 -6.58
N PHE A 232 -17.02 -1.84 -5.76
CA PHE A 232 -17.03 -2.88 -4.74
C PHE A 232 -18.10 -2.61 -3.68
N VAL A 233 -18.81 -3.65 -3.28
CA VAL A 233 -19.88 -3.56 -2.26
C VAL A 233 -19.31 -3.63 -0.84
N TRP A 234 -18.26 -4.42 -0.65
CA TRP A 234 -17.55 -4.49 0.62
C TRP A 234 -16.69 -3.24 0.83
N ASP A 235 -16.72 -2.70 2.04
CA ASP A 235 -15.93 -1.53 2.41
C ASP A 235 -14.72 -1.93 3.29
N GLU A 236 -13.57 -2.14 2.65
CA GLU A 236 -12.33 -2.52 3.33
C GLU A 236 -11.79 -1.39 4.21
N PHE A 237 -12.03 -0.13 3.83
CA PHE A 237 -11.59 1.05 4.55
C PHE A 237 -12.40 1.27 5.83
N LYS A 238 -13.71 1.01 5.78
CA LYS A 238 -14.54 1.02 6.99
C LYS A 238 -14.07 -0.01 8.02
N LEU A 239 -13.75 -1.23 7.59
CA LEU A 239 -13.25 -2.26 8.50
C LEU A 239 -11.88 -1.89 9.09
N TYR A 240 -11.01 -1.30 8.27
CA TYR A 240 -9.76 -0.72 8.73
C TYR A 240 -10.01 0.35 9.81
N ASP A 241 -10.94 1.28 9.58
CA ASP A 241 -11.26 2.33 10.55
C ASP A 241 -11.84 1.76 11.86
N GLU A 242 -12.72 0.76 11.78
CA GLU A 242 -13.26 0.05 12.94
C GLU A 242 -12.18 -0.69 13.73
N MET A 243 -11.19 -1.26 13.06
CA MET A 243 -10.01 -1.88 13.67
C MET A 243 -9.15 -0.82 14.37
N VAL A 244 -8.83 0.27 13.67
CA VAL A 244 -8.04 1.39 14.20
C VAL A 244 -8.67 1.99 15.45
N ALA A 245 -10.00 2.15 15.46
CA ALA A 245 -10.74 2.72 16.58
C ALA A 245 -10.67 1.88 17.87
N LYS A 246 -10.38 0.58 17.75
CA LYS A 246 -10.25 -0.34 18.90
C LYS A 246 -8.85 -0.34 19.51
N ILE A 247 -7.86 0.23 18.82
CA ILE A 247 -6.48 0.23 19.30
C ILE A 247 -6.31 1.34 20.34
N PRO A 248 -5.87 1.03 21.57
CA PRO A 248 -5.63 2.04 22.59
C PRO A 248 -4.66 3.09 22.04
N SER A 249 -5.01 4.37 22.12
CA SER A 249 -4.03 5.43 21.90
C SER A 249 -2.94 5.30 22.97
N SER A 250 -1.67 5.48 22.58
CA SER A 250 -0.53 5.38 23.48
C SER A 250 -0.82 6.14 24.79
N PRO A 251 -0.60 5.54 25.98
CA PRO A 251 -0.79 6.26 27.22
C PRO A 251 0.10 7.49 27.20
N LYS A 252 -0.50 8.67 27.37
CA LYS A 252 0.24 9.91 27.60
C LYS A 252 1.21 9.63 28.75
N ARG A 253 2.52 9.61 28.48
CA ARG A 253 3.52 9.53 29.55
C ARG A 253 3.18 10.63 30.55
N PRO A 254 2.98 10.32 31.83
CA PRO A 254 2.79 11.38 32.81
C PRO A 254 4.02 12.28 32.75
N LEU A 255 3.79 13.57 32.50
CA LEU A 255 4.78 14.61 32.71
C LEU A 255 5.23 14.45 34.16
N ASN A 256 6.48 14.00 34.36
CA ASN A 256 7.08 13.99 35.68
C ASN A 256 6.98 15.42 36.23
N GLN A 257 6.10 15.60 37.21
CA GLN A 257 6.12 16.78 38.03
C GLN A 257 7.44 16.78 38.78
N ALA A 258 8.17 17.88 38.65
CA ALA A 258 9.28 18.21 39.50
C ALA A 258 8.84 18.14 40.98
N GLY A 259 9.59 17.39 41.79
CA GLY A 259 9.84 17.70 43.19
C GLY A 259 11.35 17.72 43.32
N GLY A 260 12.02 18.81 43.65
CA GLY A 260 11.64 19.73 44.72
C GLY A 260 12.12 19.13 46.03
N GLY A 261 13.43 19.23 46.26
CA GLY A 261 14.16 18.86 47.48
C GLY A 261 15.55 19.47 47.40
#